data_AF-A0A961GB77-F1
#
_entry.id   AF-A0A961GB77-F1
#
_cell.length_a   1.000
_cell.length_b   1.000
_cell.length_c   1.000
_cell.angle_alpha   90.00
_cell.angle_beta   90.00
_cell.angle_gamma   90.00
#
_symmetry.space_group_name_H-M   'P 1'
#
loop_
_entity.id
_entity.type
_entity.pdbx_description
1 polymer ?
#
loop_
_entity_poly.entity_id
_entity_poly.type
_entity_poly.pdbx_seq_one_letter_code
_entity_poly.pdbx_strand_id
1 'polypeptide(L)'
;MPDAPLRTSPLDAAHRALDAKMVPFGGWDMPLQYPGGTIVEHKACRHGAVAFDVSHLGTVRVTGPDALDALQAALTNDLTKVGPGRAQYTHLLDPDDASVLDDIIVWWRSPEVFDVMPNASNTSRVTGALGVGTDVTA
;
A
#
# COMPACT_ATOMS: atom_id res chain seq x y z
N MET A 1 26.17 4.80 -3.00
CA MET A 1 25.67 5.08 -1.64
C MET A 1 25.76 3.76 -0.89
N PRO A 2 26.23 3.70 0.36
CA PRO A 2 26.01 2.50 1.16
C PRO A 2 24.49 2.31 1.26
N ASP A 3 24.01 1.12 0.91
CA ASP A 3 22.57 0.82 0.92
C ASP A 3 22.04 1.07 2.34
N ALA A 4 21.06 1.97 2.45
CA ALA A 4 20.38 2.17 3.71
C ALA A 4 19.82 0.82 4.20
N PRO A 5 19.86 0.53 5.51
CA PRO A 5 19.34 -0.74 6.02
C PRO A 5 17.87 -0.90 5.60
N LEU A 6 17.55 -2.05 5.01
CA LEU A 6 16.20 -2.38 4.56
C LEU A 6 15.26 -2.53 5.75
N ARG A 7 14.02 -2.06 5.60
CA ARG A 7 12.94 -2.33 6.55
C ARG A 7 12.54 -3.80 6.50
N THR A 8 12.10 -4.36 7.61
CA THR A 8 11.61 -5.75 7.70
C THR A 8 10.13 -5.76 8.08
N SER A 9 9.37 -6.68 7.50
CA SER A 9 7.96 -6.82 7.84
C SER A 9 7.79 -7.44 9.25
N PRO A 10 6.62 -7.28 9.89
CA PRO A 10 6.29 -7.99 11.13
C PRO A 10 6.36 -9.53 11.02
N LEU A 11 6.42 -10.07 9.79
CA LEU A 11 6.48 -11.51 9.51
C LEU A 11 7.88 -11.97 9.03
N ASP A 12 8.91 -11.13 9.05
CA ASP A 12 10.26 -11.47 8.57
C ASP A 12 10.80 -12.78 9.16
N ALA A 13 10.67 -12.97 10.47
CA ALA A 13 11.12 -14.20 11.13
C ALA A 13 10.40 -15.45 10.61
N ALA A 14 9.10 -15.34 10.30
CA ALA A 14 8.33 -16.45 9.74
C ALA A 14 8.77 -16.75 8.30
N HIS A 15 9.04 -15.73 7.49
CA HIS A 15 9.55 -15.91 6.12
C HIS A 15 10.87 -16.66 6.10
N ARG A 16 11.81 -16.26 6.97
CA ARG A 16 13.12 -16.93 7.08
C ARG A 16 13.00 -18.36 7.57
N ALA A 17 12.09 -18.63 8.52
CA ALA A 17 11.82 -19.98 9.00
C ALA A 17 11.19 -20.90 7.94
N LEU A 18 10.55 -20.33 6.91
CA LEU A 18 9.98 -21.04 5.77
C LEU A 18 10.93 -21.11 4.56
N ASP A 19 12.22 -20.79 4.75
CA ASP A 19 13.25 -20.78 3.71
C ASP A 19 12.90 -19.87 2.51
N ALA A 20 12.21 -18.75 2.77
CA ALA A 20 11.93 -17.78 1.73
C ALA A 20 13.22 -17.16 1.18
N LYS A 21 13.27 -16.98 -0.14
CA LYS A 21 14.29 -16.19 -0.81
C LYS A 21 13.98 -14.71 -0.62
N MET A 22 14.66 -14.06 0.32
CA MET A 22 14.49 -12.63 0.62
C MET A 22 15.22 -11.75 -0.40
N VAL A 23 14.60 -10.64 -0.81
CA VAL A 23 15.17 -9.67 -1.75
C VAL A 23 14.81 -8.22 -1.38
N PRO A 24 15.66 -7.24 -1.75
CA PRO A 24 15.30 -5.83 -1.65
C PRO A 24 14.15 -5.48 -2.58
N PHE A 25 13.08 -4.90 -2.04
CA PHE A 25 11.93 -4.39 -2.79
C PHE A 25 11.37 -3.13 -2.12
N GLY A 26 11.40 -1.99 -2.82
CA GLY A 26 10.79 -0.74 -2.32
C GLY A 26 11.33 -0.23 -0.98
N GLY A 27 12.58 -0.52 -0.63
CA GLY A 27 13.18 -0.18 0.68
C GLY A 27 12.94 -1.21 1.79
N TRP A 28 12.33 -2.36 1.47
CA TRP A 28 12.06 -3.46 2.38
C TRP A 28 12.81 -4.73 1.96
N ASP A 29 13.09 -5.61 2.92
CA ASP A 29 13.55 -6.98 2.66
C ASP A 29 12.33 -7.92 2.67
N MET A 30 11.91 -8.38 1.49
CA MET A 30 10.63 -9.10 1.30
C MET A 30 10.85 -10.48 0.67
N PRO A 31 9.96 -11.46 0.94
CA PRO A 31 10.04 -12.78 0.32
C PRO A 31 9.70 -12.71 -1.18
N LEU A 32 10.64 -13.09 -2.04
CA LEU A 32 10.42 -13.21 -3.49
C LEU A 32 9.65 -14.49 -3.84
N GLN A 33 10.02 -15.60 -3.19
CA GLN A 33 9.44 -16.93 -3.35
C GLN A 33 9.90 -17.85 -2.20
N TYR A 34 9.15 -18.91 -1.96
CA TYR A 34 9.39 -20.00 -1.03
C TYR A 34 9.90 -21.25 -1.79
N PRO A 35 10.28 -22.34 -1.09
CA PRO A 35 10.66 -23.59 -1.74
C PRO A 35 9.60 -24.09 -2.73
N GLY A 36 10.04 -24.50 -3.92
CA GLY A 36 9.16 -24.86 -5.04
C GLY A 36 9.04 -23.77 -6.11
N GLY A 37 9.31 -22.51 -5.76
CA GLY A 37 9.44 -21.39 -6.69
C GLY A 37 8.13 -20.79 -7.20
N THR A 38 8.24 -19.64 -7.86
CA THR A 38 7.09 -18.78 -8.26
C THR A 38 6.02 -19.48 -9.10
N ILE A 39 6.38 -20.45 -9.95
CA ILE A 39 5.40 -21.17 -10.78
C ILE A 39 4.45 -22.00 -9.90
N VAL A 40 4.97 -22.64 -8.85
CA VAL A 40 4.17 -23.45 -7.93
C VAL A 40 3.24 -22.55 -7.12
N GLU A 41 3.75 -21.44 -6.59
CA GLU A 41 2.96 -20.44 -5.86
C GLU A 41 1.84 -19.85 -6.72
N HIS A 42 2.16 -19.45 -7.96
CA HIS A 42 1.17 -18.93 -8.89
C HIS A 42 0.04 -19.93 -9.16
N LYS A 43 0.39 -21.21 -9.37
CA LYS A 43 -0.61 -22.27 -9.54
C LYS A 43 -1.44 -22.45 -8.26
N ALA A 44 -0.83 -22.40 -7.07
CA ALA A 44 -1.56 -22.48 -5.81
C ALA A 44 -2.57 -21.33 -5.64
N CYS A 45 -2.21 -20.11 -6.07
CA CYS A 45 -3.14 -18.96 -6.07
C CYS A 45 -4.40 -19.21 -6.88
N ARG A 46 -4.31 -20.00 -7.95
CA ARG A 46 -5.40 -20.25 -8.90
C ARG A 46 -6.26 -21.45 -8.54
N HIS A 47 -5.68 -22.43 -7.86
CA HIS A 47 -6.31 -23.74 -7.62
C HIS A 47 -6.52 -24.04 -6.13
N GLY A 48 -6.19 -23.10 -5.24
CA GLY A 48 -6.32 -23.26 -3.79
C GLY A 48 -6.37 -21.92 -3.08
N ALA A 49 -5.71 -21.84 -1.93
CA ALA A 49 -5.59 -20.62 -1.14
C ALA A 49 -4.11 -20.33 -0.87
N VAL A 50 -3.79 -19.04 -0.80
CA VAL A 50 -2.43 -18.53 -0.52
C VAL A 50 -2.54 -17.33 0.40
N ALA A 51 -1.47 -17.08 1.15
CA ALA A 51 -1.31 -15.87 1.93
C ALA A 51 -0.16 -15.04 1.33
N PHE A 52 -0.36 -13.72 1.26
CA PHE A 52 0.67 -12.77 0.85
C PHE A 52 0.96 -11.83 1.99
N ASP A 53 2.23 -11.61 2.28
CA ASP A 53 2.65 -10.53 3.15
C ASP A 53 2.77 -9.23 2.34
N VAL A 54 1.75 -8.38 2.46
CA VAL A 54 1.69 -7.05 1.84
C VAL A 54 1.91 -5.92 2.85
N SER A 55 2.50 -6.21 4.01
CA SER A 55 2.69 -5.23 5.10
C SER A 55 3.62 -4.06 4.72
N HIS A 56 4.37 -4.21 3.62
CA HIS A 56 5.25 -3.18 3.07
C HIS A 56 4.48 -2.07 2.32
N LEU A 57 3.22 -2.29 1.95
CA LEU A 57 2.36 -1.26 1.38
C LEU A 57 2.11 -0.17 2.42
N GLY A 58 2.15 1.08 1.98
CA GLY A 58 1.92 2.19 2.88
C GLY A 58 0.47 2.23 3.37
N THR A 59 0.26 2.83 4.54
CA THR A 59 -1.07 3.20 5.02
C THR A 59 -1.03 4.62 5.55
N VAL A 60 -1.64 5.56 4.82
CA VAL A 60 -1.78 6.96 5.24
C VAL A 60 -3.20 7.16 5.73
N ARG A 61 -3.36 7.39 7.04
CA ARG A 61 -4.67 7.61 7.66
C ARG A 61 -5.06 9.08 7.60
N VAL A 62 -6.22 9.37 7.02
CA VAL A 62 -6.81 10.71 6.96
C VAL A 62 -8.07 10.72 7.81
N THR A 63 -8.20 11.70 8.71
CA THR A 63 -9.29 11.78 9.69
C THR A 63 -9.87 13.18 9.81
N GLY A 64 -11.15 13.25 10.15
CA GLY A 64 -11.86 14.49 10.49
C GLY A 64 -13.00 14.80 9.52
N PRO A 65 -13.77 15.86 9.81
CA PRO A 65 -14.97 16.21 9.04
C PRO A 65 -14.66 16.55 7.58
N ASP A 66 -13.48 17.13 7.31
CA ASP A 66 -13.08 17.57 5.96
C ASP A 66 -12.29 16.50 5.19
N ALA A 67 -12.13 15.29 5.74
CA ALA A 67 -11.28 14.24 5.16
C ALA A 67 -11.77 13.80 3.77
N LEU A 68 -13.09 13.67 3.59
CA LEU A 68 -13.67 13.32 2.30
C LEU A 68 -13.39 14.39 1.25
N ASP A 69 -13.58 15.66 1.60
CA ASP A 69 -13.40 16.78 0.68
C ASP A 69 -11.93 16.94 0.28
N ALA A 70 -11.01 16.79 1.23
CA ALA A 70 -9.57 16.78 0.95
C ALA A 70 -9.19 15.65 -0.01
N LEU A 71 -9.72 14.44 0.20
CA LEU A 71 -9.46 13.30 -0.69
C LEU A 71 -10.11 13.47 -2.07
N GLN A 72 -11.33 13.99 -2.15
CA GLN A 72 -12.01 14.29 -3.42
C GLN A 72 -11.27 15.34 -4.25
N ALA A 73 -10.64 16.31 -3.60
CA ALA A 73 -9.86 17.34 -4.28
C ALA A 73 -8.55 16.79 -4.87
N ALA A 74 -7.99 15.71 -4.28
CA ALA A 74 -6.69 15.17 -4.66
C ALA A 74 -6.77 13.97 -5.63
N LEU A 75 -7.87 13.23 -5.63
CA LEU A 75 -7.97 11.93 -6.31
C LEU A 75 -8.82 12.00 -7.58
N THR A 76 -8.52 11.13 -8.55
CA THR A 76 -9.18 11.17 -9.87
C THR A 76 -10.61 10.62 -9.89
N ASN A 77 -10.93 9.70 -8.98
CA ASN A 77 -12.24 9.05 -8.94
C ASN A 77 -13.12 9.65 -7.84
N ASP A 78 -14.43 9.68 -8.14
CA ASP A 78 -15.45 10.12 -7.19
C ASP A 78 -15.66 9.08 -6.07
N LEU A 79 -15.12 9.40 -4.89
CA LEU A 79 -15.21 8.60 -3.67
C LEU A 79 -16.65 8.53 -3.12
N THR A 80 -17.55 9.43 -3.50
CA THR A 80 -18.96 9.38 -3.05
C THR A 80 -19.73 8.21 -3.65
N LYS A 81 -19.16 7.53 -4.66
CA LYS A 81 -19.70 6.28 -5.22
C LYS A 81 -19.57 5.09 -4.28
N VAL A 82 -18.77 5.20 -3.22
CA VAL A 82 -18.69 4.24 -2.13
C VAL A 82 -19.04 4.91 -0.81
N GLY A 83 -19.12 4.13 0.27
CA GLY A 83 -19.40 4.63 1.62
C GLY A 83 -18.57 3.89 2.67
N PRO A 84 -18.75 4.20 3.96
CA PRO A 84 -18.07 3.51 5.05
C PRO A 84 -18.15 1.97 4.95
N GLY A 85 -17.04 1.30 5.25
CA GLY A 85 -16.86 -0.15 5.11
C GLY A 85 -16.54 -0.61 3.68
N ARG A 86 -16.36 0.30 2.71
CA ARG A 86 -16.01 -0.03 1.32
C ARG A 86 -14.68 0.60 0.92
N ALA A 87 -14.07 0.03 -0.11
CA ALA A 87 -12.85 0.55 -0.69
C ALA A 87 -13.04 0.88 -2.18
N GLN A 88 -12.27 1.84 -2.68
CA GLN A 88 -12.28 2.24 -4.08
C GLN A 88 -10.84 2.41 -4.58
N TYR A 89 -10.58 1.90 -5.79
CA TYR A 89 -9.34 2.17 -6.52
C TYR A 89 -9.43 3.52 -7.23
N THR A 90 -8.34 4.29 -7.22
CA THR A 90 -8.22 5.63 -7.82
C THR A 90 -6.76 5.95 -8.10
N HIS A 91 -6.48 7.09 -8.73
CA HIS A 91 -5.12 7.60 -8.87
C HIS A 91 -4.95 8.91 -8.13
N LEU A 92 -3.72 9.17 -7.70
CA LEU A 92 -3.23 10.48 -7.32
C LEU A 92 -2.33 10.99 -8.45
N LEU A 93 -2.58 12.21 -8.91
CA LEU A 93 -1.82 12.81 -10.01
C LEU A 93 -0.79 13.80 -9.47
N ASP A 94 0.31 13.93 -10.20
CA ASP A 94 1.32 14.94 -9.92
C ASP A 94 0.75 16.34 -10.25
N PRO A 95 0.84 17.32 -9.34
CA PRO A 95 0.25 18.64 -9.56
C PRO A 95 0.93 19.45 -10.67
N ASP A 96 2.19 19.14 -11.02
CA ASP A 96 2.95 19.93 -11.99
C ASP A 96 2.67 19.51 -13.43
N ASP A 97 2.53 18.21 -13.70
CA ASP A 97 2.40 17.66 -15.06
C ASP A 97 1.20 16.72 -15.28
N ALA A 98 0.38 16.50 -14.24
CA ALA A 98 -0.79 15.61 -14.24
C ALA A 98 -0.49 14.14 -14.59
N SER A 99 0.79 13.72 -14.52
CA SER A 99 1.16 12.32 -14.60
C SER A 99 0.64 11.54 -13.39
N VAL A 100 0.55 10.21 -13.50
CA VAL A 100 0.16 9.38 -12.36
C VAL A 100 1.32 9.34 -11.36
N LEU A 101 1.11 9.93 -10.19
CA LEU A 101 2.05 9.88 -9.08
C LEU A 101 2.00 8.51 -8.40
N ASP A 102 0.79 8.00 -8.13
CA ASP A 102 0.57 6.65 -7.62
C ASP A 102 -0.85 6.16 -7.94
N ASP A 103 -1.03 4.85 -8.05
CA ASP A 103 -2.32 4.22 -7.96
C ASP A 103 -2.64 3.84 -6.51
N ILE A 104 -3.88 4.11 -6.09
CA ILE A 104 -4.27 4.13 -4.69
C ILE A 104 -5.53 3.28 -4.50
N ILE A 105 -5.55 2.52 -3.41
CA ILE A 105 -6.81 2.04 -2.83
C ILE A 105 -7.14 2.92 -1.62
N VAL A 106 -8.33 3.52 -1.61
CA VAL A 106 -8.87 4.22 -0.44
C VAL A 106 -9.88 3.31 0.25
N TRP A 107 -9.63 2.97 1.51
CA TRP A 107 -10.59 2.30 2.37
C TRP A 107 -11.30 3.32 3.26
N TRP A 108 -12.58 3.55 2.99
CA TRP A 108 -13.43 4.38 3.83
C TRP A 108 -13.86 3.56 5.04
N ARG A 109 -13.17 3.70 6.18
CA ARG A 109 -13.42 2.84 7.34
C ARG A 109 -14.69 3.20 8.10
N SER A 110 -14.85 4.49 8.34
CA SER A 110 -15.97 5.11 9.08
C SER A 110 -16.19 6.53 8.56
N PRO A 111 -17.32 7.22 8.87
CA PRO A 111 -17.68 8.50 8.23
C PRO A 111 -16.53 9.51 8.09
N GLU A 112 -15.67 9.63 9.10
CA GLU A 112 -14.56 10.59 9.13
C GLU A 112 -13.18 9.91 9.19
N VAL A 113 -13.05 8.65 8.78
CA VAL A 113 -11.76 7.93 8.81
C VAL A 113 -11.53 7.15 7.53
N PHE A 114 -10.42 7.45 6.88
CA PHE A 114 -9.99 6.85 5.62
C PHE A 114 -8.57 6.33 5.76
N ASP A 115 -8.32 5.14 5.24
CA ASP A 115 -6.97 4.63 5.05
C ASP A 115 -6.67 4.68 3.54
N VAL A 116 -5.69 5.51 3.17
CA VAL A 116 -5.16 5.63 1.82
C VAL A 116 -3.96 4.68 1.72
N MET A 117 -3.99 3.76 0.76
CA MET A 117 -3.01 2.68 0.66
C MET A 117 -2.12 2.88 -0.58
N PRO A 118 -0.99 3.60 -0.46
CA PRO A 118 -0.02 3.78 -1.54
C PRO A 118 0.90 2.58 -1.73
N ASN A 119 1.57 2.54 -2.88
CA ASN A 119 2.65 1.60 -3.12
C ASN A 119 3.82 1.84 -2.15
N ALA A 120 4.53 0.78 -1.80
CA ALA A 120 5.54 0.78 -0.74
C ALA A 120 6.59 1.91 -0.87
N SER A 121 7.13 2.11 -2.06
CA SER A 121 8.16 3.11 -2.33
C SER A 121 7.64 4.55 -2.41
N ASN A 122 6.32 4.74 -2.50
CA ASN A 122 5.70 6.03 -2.82
C ASN A 122 5.02 6.69 -1.61
N THR A 123 4.95 6.02 -0.46
CA THR A 123 4.24 6.50 0.74
C THR A 123 4.60 7.95 1.13
N SER A 124 5.89 8.31 1.12
CA SER A 124 6.33 9.67 1.46
C SER A 124 5.91 10.71 0.42
N ARG A 125 5.96 10.36 -0.88
CA ARG A 125 5.51 11.23 -1.98
C ARG A 125 4.00 11.44 -1.92
N VAL A 126 3.24 10.37 -1.68
CA VAL A 126 1.78 10.42 -1.55
C VAL A 126 1.36 11.26 -0.35
N THR A 127 2.01 11.06 0.81
CA THR A 127 1.74 11.88 2.01
C THR A 127 2.02 13.36 1.76
N GLY A 128 3.13 13.67 1.08
CA GLY A 128 3.47 15.06 0.71
C GLY A 128 2.48 15.69 -0.26
N ALA A 129 2.05 14.94 -1.28
CA ALA A 129 1.12 15.41 -2.30
C ALA A 129 -0.31 15.58 -1.77
N LEU A 130 -0.77 14.70 -0.87
CA LEU A 130 -2.07 14.87 -0.20
C LEU A 130 -2.08 16.07 0.74
N GLY A 131 -0.96 16.40 1.38
CA GLY A 131 -0.86 17.47 2.37
C GLY A 131 -1.65 17.22 3.66
N VAL A 132 -2.29 16.05 3.79
CA VAL A 132 -3.09 15.62 4.94
C VAL A 132 -2.81 14.17 5.27
N GLY A 133 -3.14 13.79 6.51
CA GLY A 133 -3.03 12.43 7.00
C GLY A 133 -1.72 12.11 7.71
N THR A 134 -1.62 10.90 8.21
CA THR A 134 -0.46 10.40 8.96
C THR A 134 -0.10 9.01 8.47
N ASP A 135 1.17 8.78 8.16
CA ASP A 135 1.69 7.45 7.85
C ASP A 135 1.60 6.58 9.12
N VAL A 136 0.79 5.53 9.04
CA VAL A 136 0.55 4.53 10.09
C VAL A 136 0.98 3.13 9.64
N THR A 137 1.85 3.04 8.64
CA THR A 137 2.42 1.77 8.15
C THR A 137 3.14 1.05 9.28
N ALA A 138 2.84 -0.24 9.46
CA ALA A 138 3.37 -1.07 10.52
C ALA A 138 4.87 -1.42 10.35
#